data_AF-A0A4R2TFR6-F1
#
_entry.id   AF-A0A4R2TFR6-F1
#
_cell.length_a   1.000
_cell.length_b   1.000
_cell.length_c   1.000
_cell.angle_alpha   90.00
_cell.angle_beta   90.00
_cell.angle_gamma   90.00
#
_symmetry.space_group_name_H-M   'P 1'
#
loop_
_entity.id
_entity.type
_entity.pdbx_description
1 polymer ?
#
loop_
_entity_poly.entity_id
_entity_poly.type
_entity_poly.pdbx_seq_one_letter_code
_entity_poly.pdbx_strand_id
1 'polypeptide(L)'
;MNYYSINGLKLEEINDKNFHISEFNKQYSYKGDNILYSIDNECVSLYDVFQDEIFPNRHEYYSNIGKIPMWIYHAGLDSDFWLDKDSFQKNVNSINEEEFHKHLYLADCQSLISSVQNTIMNTNWNFINFYITLSEVEFHSLGNKNDVIWTTSGKSALVFSTLNNYIISIYSIFDLLTKVAYELENLNDEFSKYPKLRSLNKLYGDKKKLEKIDFRGTIFEDCITVKTIVNLRNELIHNGSWEQHQKIFHVIKENELVERFILQPDFTNGNIDKVVNRKRFFSASSKINEELPFLHIDILQRLNNTISKLKKVR
;
A
#
# COMPACT_ATOMS: atom_id res chain seq x y z
N MET A 1 4.50 5.12 28.14
CA MET A 1 4.02 5.22 26.76
C MET A 1 5.23 5.60 25.93
N ASN A 2 5.46 4.98 24.77
CA ASN A 2 6.61 5.35 23.94
C ASN A 2 6.14 6.15 22.74
N TYR A 3 6.97 7.08 22.29
CA TYR A 3 6.71 7.89 21.10
C TYR A 3 7.86 7.78 20.12
N TYR A 4 7.57 7.58 18.84
CA TYR A 4 8.55 7.54 17.77
C TYR A 4 8.40 8.80 16.93
N SER A 5 9.39 9.69 17.01
CA SER A 5 9.34 11.03 16.40
C SER A 5 9.85 11.06 14.96
N ILE A 6 9.50 12.12 14.23
CA ILE A 6 10.09 12.41 12.91
C ILE A 6 11.61 12.54 12.95
N ASN A 7 12.20 12.86 14.10
CA ASN A 7 13.65 12.96 14.27
C ASN A 7 14.33 11.58 14.41
N GLY A 8 13.61 10.47 14.20
CA GLY A 8 14.17 9.12 14.32
C GLY A 8 14.60 8.79 15.75
N LEU A 9 13.92 9.36 16.74
CA LEU A 9 14.15 9.11 18.17
C LEU A 9 12.94 8.47 18.82
N LYS A 10 13.22 7.59 19.78
CA LYS A 10 12.24 7.07 20.74
C LYS A 10 12.23 7.99 21.96
N LEU A 11 11.05 8.45 22.35
CA LEU A 11 10.83 9.41 23.44
C LEU A 11 9.84 8.82 24.46
N GLU A 12 9.99 9.21 25.73
CA GLU A 12 9.06 8.85 26.81
C GLU A 12 7.95 9.88 27.02
N GLU A 13 8.20 11.13 26.62
CA GLU A 13 7.26 12.25 26.67
C GLU A 13 7.32 13.01 25.34
N ILE A 14 6.21 13.66 24.95
CA ILE A 14 6.15 14.43 23.71
C ILE A 14 5.58 15.83 23.92
N ASN A 15 6.13 16.77 23.15
CA ASN A 15 5.54 18.08 22.96
C ASN A 15 4.74 18.05 21.66
N ASP A 16 3.43 18.27 21.74
CA ASP A 16 2.37 17.91 20.77
C ASP A 16 2.46 18.58 19.37
N LYS A 17 3.58 19.23 19.05
CA LYS A 17 3.74 20.08 17.87
C LYS A 17 4.16 19.33 16.61
N ASN A 18 4.84 18.19 16.73
CA ASN A 18 5.39 17.45 15.59
C ASN A 18 4.77 16.06 15.45
N PHE A 19 4.76 15.54 14.22
CA PHE A 19 4.28 14.18 13.95
C PHE A 19 5.06 13.15 14.78
N HIS A 20 4.33 12.14 15.26
CA HIS A 20 4.87 11.03 16.00
C HIS A 20 3.94 9.82 15.92
N ILE A 21 4.51 8.64 16.13
CA ILE A 21 3.76 7.41 16.37
C ILE A 21 3.76 7.15 17.88
N SER A 22 2.58 6.98 18.44
CA SER A 22 2.34 6.63 19.84
C SER A 22 2.24 5.11 19.98
N GLU A 23 2.97 4.54 20.94
CA GLU A 23 2.88 3.13 21.33
C GLU A 23 2.30 2.98 22.74
N PHE A 24 1.20 2.23 22.83
CA PHE A 24 0.58 1.81 24.08
C PHE A 24 0.19 0.33 24.00
N ASN A 25 0.66 -0.50 24.93
CA ASN A 25 0.39 -1.95 24.94
C ASN A 25 0.65 -2.66 23.59
N LYS A 26 1.75 -2.31 22.91
CA LYS A 26 2.11 -2.81 21.56
C LYS A 26 1.09 -2.47 20.45
N GLN A 27 0.18 -1.55 20.72
CA GLN A 27 -0.67 -0.93 19.72
C GLN A 27 -0.07 0.42 19.33
N TYR A 28 -0.18 0.76 18.05
CA TYR A 28 0.42 1.96 17.48
C TYR A 28 -0.66 2.85 16.87
N SER A 29 -0.53 4.14 17.10
CA SER A 29 -1.41 5.16 16.50
C SER A 29 -0.61 6.39 16.11
N TYR A 30 -1.11 7.16 15.16
CA TYR A 30 -0.52 8.43 14.75
C TYR A 30 -1.61 9.38 14.26
N LYS A 31 -1.32 10.68 14.29
CA LYS A 31 -2.29 11.70 13.87
C LYS A 31 -2.74 11.47 12.42
N GLY A 32 -4.03 11.19 12.22
CA GLY A 32 -4.64 10.96 10.92
C GLY A 32 -4.80 9.48 10.53
N ASP A 33 -4.37 8.53 11.37
CA ASP A 33 -4.57 7.09 11.16
C ASP A 33 -6.05 6.66 11.10
N ASN A 34 -6.96 7.46 11.65
CA ASN A 34 -8.39 7.21 11.65
C ASN A 34 -8.98 7.04 10.24
N ILE A 35 -8.31 7.57 9.21
CA ILE A 35 -8.69 7.37 7.81
C ILE A 35 -8.62 5.90 7.38
N LEU A 36 -7.79 5.07 8.03
CA LEU A 36 -7.70 3.65 7.75
C LEU A 36 -9.03 2.93 7.99
N TYR A 37 -9.76 3.32 9.03
CA TYR A 37 -11.11 2.79 9.28
C TYR A 37 -12.10 3.22 8.19
N SER A 38 -11.99 4.45 7.69
CA SER A 38 -12.81 4.92 6.57
C SER A 38 -12.53 4.12 5.31
N ILE A 39 -11.25 3.91 4.99
CA ILE A 39 -10.81 3.10 3.84
C ILE A 39 -11.34 1.68 3.95
N ASP A 40 -11.26 1.07 5.13
CA ASP A 40 -11.75 -0.30 5.35
C ASP A 40 -13.26 -0.42 5.13
N ASN A 41 -14.04 0.52 5.68
CA ASN A 41 -15.50 0.58 5.45
C ASN A 41 -15.85 0.80 3.97
N GLU A 42 -15.06 1.63 3.27
CA GLU A 42 -15.22 1.87 1.84
C GLU A 42 -14.88 0.61 1.02
N CYS A 43 -13.87 -0.16 1.42
CA CYS A 43 -13.58 -1.47 0.84
C CYS A 43 -14.71 -2.47 1.08
N VAL A 44 -15.25 -2.56 2.31
CA VAL A 44 -16.42 -3.40 2.62
C VAL A 44 -17.58 -3.08 1.67
N SER A 45 -17.86 -1.80 1.45
CA SER A 45 -18.88 -1.36 0.52
C SER A 45 -18.63 -1.79 -0.93
N LEU A 46 -17.36 -1.94 -1.37
CA LEU A 46 -17.04 -2.43 -2.71
C LEU A 46 -17.35 -3.92 -2.91
N TYR A 47 -17.32 -4.74 -1.85
CA TYR A 47 -17.78 -6.13 -1.95
C TYR A 47 -19.26 -6.17 -2.34
N ASP A 48 -20.07 -5.31 -1.72
CA ASP A 48 -21.50 -5.18 -2.00
C ASP A 48 -21.74 -4.68 -3.43
N VAL A 49 -20.93 -3.74 -3.92
CA VAL A 49 -21.02 -3.25 -5.31
C VAL A 49 -20.81 -4.39 -6.31
N PHE A 50 -19.78 -5.21 -6.14
CA PHE A 50 -19.59 -6.38 -7.02
C PHE A 50 -20.74 -7.38 -6.90
N GLN A 51 -21.22 -7.64 -5.68
CA GLN A 51 -22.34 -8.54 -5.45
C GLN A 51 -23.59 -8.06 -6.19
N ASP A 52 -23.98 -6.80 -6.01
CA ASP A 52 -25.19 -6.24 -6.60
C ASP A 52 -25.15 -6.19 -8.12
N GLU A 53 -23.98 -5.91 -8.69
CA GLU A 53 -23.79 -5.87 -10.14
C GLU A 53 -23.84 -7.26 -10.79
N ILE A 54 -23.35 -8.29 -10.11
CA ILE A 54 -23.35 -9.68 -10.61
C ILE A 54 -24.70 -10.37 -10.30
N PHE A 55 -25.31 -10.02 -9.17
CA PHE A 55 -26.58 -10.53 -8.68
C PHE A 55 -27.57 -9.38 -8.37
N PRO A 56 -28.26 -8.84 -9.39
CA PRO A 56 -29.22 -7.74 -9.19
C PRO A 56 -30.36 -8.08 -8.23
N ASN A 57 -30.71 -9.36 -8.09
CA ASN A 57 -31.71 -9.84 -7.14
C ASN A 57 -31.04 -10.34 -5.86
N ARG A 58 -30.89 -9.46 -4.86
CA ARG A 58 -30.33 -9.80 -3.55
C ARG A 58 -31.07 -10.95 -2.85
N HIS A 59 -32.39 -11.03 -2.99
CA HIS A 59 -33.16 -12.12 -2.37
C HIS A 59 -32.81 -13.47 -2.95
N GLU A 60 -32.63 -13.54 -4.27
CA GLU A 60 -32.19 -14.75 -4.95
C GLU A 60 -30.78 -15.17 -4.50
N TYR A 61 -29.83 -14.22 -4.48
CA TYR A 61 -28.49 -14.44 -3.96
C TYR A 61 -28.49 -15.03 -2.55
N TYR A 62 -29.15 -14.38 -1.57
CA TYR A 62 -29.18 -14.88 -0.20
C TYR A 62 -29.98 -16.18 -0.03
N SER A 63 -30.95 -16.45 -0.90
CA SER A 63 -31.70 -17.72 -0.88
C SER A 63 -30.88 -18.91 -1.41
N ASN A 64 -29.87 -18.63 -2.23
CA ASN A 64 -29.03 -19.64 -2.87
C ASN A 64 -27.69 -19.82 -2.17
N ILE A 65 -27.15 -18.80 -1.49
CA ILE A 65 -25.81 -18.85 -0.89
C ILE A 65 -25.60 -20.05 0.05
N GLY A 66 -26.63 -20.44 0.82
CA GLY A 66 -26.56 -21.59 1.73
C GLY A 66 -26.49 -22.95 1.03
N LYS A 67 -26.73 -23.00 -0.28
CA LYS A 67 -26.62 -24.20 -1.13
C LYS A 67 -25.30 -24.25 -1.90
N ILE A 68 -24.54 -23.16 -1.91
CA ILE A 68 -23.29 -23.06 -2.64
C ILE A 68 -22.20 -23.84 -1.90
N PRO A 69 -21.51 -24.77 -2.57
CA PRO A 69 -20.37 -25.47 -1.99
C PRO A 69 -19.27 -24.49 -1.55
N MET A 70 -18.72 -24.72 -0.35
CA MET A 70 -17.65 -23.89 0.22
C MET A 70 -16.44 -23.71 -0.71
N TRP A 71 -16.12 -24.72 -1.53
CA TRP A 71 -14.97 -24.63 -2.42
C TRP A 71 -15.07 -23.49 -3.43
N ILE A 72 -16.27 -22.99 -3.77
CA ILE A 72 -16.42 -21.85 -4.68
C ILE A 72 -15.78 -20.58 -4.12
N TYR A 73 -15.86 -20.38 -2.80
CA TYR A 73 -15.37 -19.17 -2.15
C TYR A 73 -13.98 -19.32 -1.53
N HIS A 74 -13.54 -20.55 -1.27
CA HIS A 74 -12.28 -20.79 -0.54
C HIS A 74 -11.18 -21.46 -1.37
N ALA A 75 -11.50 -22.29 -2.37
CA ALA A 75 -10.47 -23.05 -3.07
C ALA A 75 -9.54 -22.13 -3.87
N GLY A 76 -8.23 -22.21 -3.61
CA GLY A 76 -7.22 -21.37 -4.25
C GLY A 76 -7.16 -19.92 -3.75
N LEU A 77 -8.04 -19.55 -2.81
CA LEU A 77 -8.10 -18.24 -2.16
C LEU A 77 -7.75 -18.31 -0.67
N ASP A 78 -7.99 -19.46 -0.04
CA ASP A 78 -7.72 -19.69 1.38
C ASP A 78 -6.73 -20.83 1.58
N SER A 79 -5.81 -20.64 2.52
CA SER A 79 -4.74 -21.60 2.80
C SER A 79 -5.19 -22.79 3.65
N ASP A 80 -6.30 -22.64 4.37
CA ASP A 80 -6.90 -23.69 5.20
C ASP A 80 -7.88 -24.59 4.42
N PHE A 81 -8.20 -24.23 3.17
CA PHE A 81 -9.09 -25.00 2.32
C PHE A 81 -8.30 -25.95 1.42
N TRP A 82 -8.31 -27.23 1.79
CA TRP A 82 -7.54 -28.25 1.11
C TRP A 82 -8.25 -28.79 -0.16
N LEU A 83 -8.12 -28.06 -1.26
CA LEU A 83 -8.52 -28.54 -2.59
C LEU A 83 -7.43 -28.20 -3.62
N ASP A 84 -6.90 -29.22 -4.30
CA ASP A 84 -5.89 -29.01 -5.33
C ASP A 84 -6.47 -28.48 -6.65
N LYS A 85 -5.59 -28.02 -7.53
CA LYS A 85 -5.94 -27.43 -8.83
C LYS A 85 -6.72 -28.41 -9.73
N ASP A 86 -6.32 -29.68 -9.78
CA ASP A 86 -6.92 -30.66 -10.69
C ASP A 86 -8.33 -31.04 -10.23
N SER A 87 -8.54 -31.14 -8.92
CA SER A 87 -9.83 -31.38 -8.29
C SER A 87 -10.75 -30.17 -8.43
N PHE A 88 -10.23 -28.95 -8.24
CA PHE A 88 -10.97 -27.72 -8.53
C PHE A 88 -11.43 -27.68 -9.99
N GLN A 89 -10.53 -27.94 -10.94
CA GLN A 89 -10.87 -27.94 -12.36
C GLN A 89 -11.94 -28.99 -12.71
N LYS A 90 -11.87 -30.19 -12.11
CA LYS A 90 -12.91 -31.23 -12.28
C LYS A 90 -14.26 -30.76 -11.77
N ASN A 91 -14.30 -30.09 -10.61
CA ASN A 91 -15.54 -29.57 -10.02
C ASN A 91 -16.14 -28.42 -10.85
N VAL A 92 -15.31 -27.51 -11.34
CA VAL A 92 -15.77 -26.43 -12.24
C VAL A 92 -16.33 -27.02 -13.53
N ASN A 93 -15.69 -28.04 -14.10
CA ASN A 93 -16.13 -28.66 -15.35
C ASN A 93 -17.40 -29.52 -15.20
N SER A 94 -17.77 -29.93 -13.98
CA SER A 94 -18.99 -30.72 -13.73
C SER A 94 -20.22 -29.85 -13.47
N ILE A 95 -20.04 -28.54 -13.28
CA ILE A 95 -21.12 -27.56 -13.12
C ILE A 95 -21.61 -27.10 -14.49
N ASN A 96 -22.93 -27.10 -14.66
CA ASN A 96 -23.59 -26.52 -15.84
C ASN A 96 -24.47 -25.31 -15.51
N GLU A 97 -24.60 -24.99 -14.23
CA GLU A 97 -25.51 -23.96 -13.73
C GLU A 97 -24.80 -22.61 -13.68
N GLU A 98 -25.32 -21.61 -14.41
CA GLU A 98 -24.71 -20.27 -14.51
C GLU A 98 -24.54 -19.60 -13.14
N GLU A 99 -25.42 -19.90 -12.19
CA GLU A 99 -25.39 -19.37 -10.83
C GLU A 99 -24.06 -19.68 -10.13
N PHE A 100 -23.54 -20.88 -10.29
CA PHE A 100 -22.26 -21.29 -9.71
C PHE A 100 -21.09 -20.54 -10.35
N HIS A 101 -21.14 -20.32 -11.67
CA HIS A 101 -20.13 -19.51 -12.37
C HIS A 101 -20.14 -18.05 -11.93
N LYS A 102 -21.32 -17.48 -11.65
CA LYS A 102 -21.44 -16.14 -11.06
C LYS A 102 -20.82 -16.07 -9.68
N HIS A 103 -21.07 -17.05 -8.82
CA HIS A 103 -20.47 -17.08 -7.48
C HIS A 103 -18.95 -17.23 -7.53
N LEU A 104 -18.41 -18.08 -8.40
CA LEU A 104 -16.95 -18.18 -8.64
C LEU A 104 -16.36 -16.84 -9.07
N TYR A 105 -16.98 -16.20 -10.05
CA TYR A 105 -16.53 -14.90 -10.55
C TYR A 105 -16.66 -13.79 -9.50
N LEU A 106 -17.72 -13.79 -8.69
CA LEU A 106 -17.88 -12.89 -7.56
C LEU A 106 -16.75 -13.10 -6.53
N ALA A 107 -16.43 -14.35 -6.19
CA ALA A 107 -15.33 -14.66 -5.27
C ALA A 107 -13.98 -14.10 -5.78
N ASP A 108 -13.70 -14.22 -7.08
CA ASP A 108 -12.51 -13.63 -7.69
C ASP A 108 -12.48 -12.10 -7.58
N CYS A 109 -13.62 -11.44 -7.85
CA CYS A 109 -13.74 -9.98 -7.73
C CYS A 109 -13.55 -9.52 -6.28
N GLN A 110 -14.14 -10.24 -5.33
CA GLN A 110 -14.02 -9.97 -3.90
C GLN A 110 -12.59 -10.21 -3.39
N SER A 111 -11.89 -11.21 -3.93
CA SER A 111 -10.47 -11.45 -3.66
C SER A 111 -9.57 -10.27 -4.09
N LEU A 112 -9.91 -9.55 -5.16
CA LEU A 112 -9.22 -8.31 -5.52
C LEU A 112 -9.33 -7.25 -4.41
N ILE A 113 -10.52 -7.09 -3.81
CA ILE A 113 -10.74 -6.13 -2.71
C ILE A 113 -9.99 -6.56 -1.46
N SER A 114 -10.02 -7.85 -1.11
CA SER A 114 -9.26 -8.39 0.02
C SER A 114 -7.76 -8.15 -0.14
N SER A 115 -7.24 -8.32 -1.37
CA SER A 115 -5.85 -8.01 -1.69
C SER A 115 -5.52 -6.53 -1.49
N VAL A 116 -6.44 -5.61 -1.82
CA VAL A 116 -6.30 -4.16 -1.56
C VAL A 116 -6.23 -3.89 -0.05
N GLN A 117 -7.18 -4.40 0.73
CA GLN A 117 -7.22 -4.21 2.20
C GLN A 117 -5.95 -4.73 2.87
N ASN A 118 -5.55 -5.96 2.56
CA ASN A 118 -4.34 -6.58 3.12
C ASN A 118 -3.09 -5.77 2.78
N THR A 119 -2.98 -5.28 1.54
CA THR A 119 -1.81 -4.50 1.11
C THR A 119 -1.79 -3.12 1.77
N ILE A 120 -2.93 -2.47 1.97
CA ILE A 120 -3.05 -1.20 2.73
C ILE A 120 -2.61 -1.40 4.17
N MET A 121 -3.10 -2.46 4.84
CA MET A 121 -2.73 -2.76 6.21
C MET A 121 -1.23 -3.05 6.35
N ASN A 122 -0.66 -3.86 5.46
CA ASN A 122 0.78 -4.12 5.43
C ASN A 122 1.60 -2.85 5.17
N THR A 123 1.13 -1.97 4.29
CA THR A 123 1.77 -0.68 4.01
C THR A 123 1.80 0.20 5.26
N ASN A 124 0.69 0.27 6.00
CA ASN A 124 0.63 1.00 7.27
C ASN A 124 1.62 0.44 8.30
N TRP A 125 1.74 -0.89 8.38
CA TRP A 125 2.73 -1.52 9.26
C TRP A 125 4.17 -1.24 8.85
N ASN A 126 4.48 -1.21 7.54
CA ASN A 126 5.80 -0.80 7.07
C ASN A 126 6.10 0.65 7.43
N PHE A 127 5.11 1.55 7.30
CA PHE A 127 5.26 2.95 7.72
C PHE A 127 5.57 3.07 9.22
N ILE A 128 4.83 2.36 10.08
CA ILE A 128 5.07 2.36 11.53
C ILE A 128 6.44 1.77 11.86
N ASN A 129 6.76 0.61 11.31
CA ASN A 129 8.00 -0.11 11.56
C ASN A 129 9.23 0.65 11.08
N PHE A 130 9.10 1.51 10.06
CA PHE A 130 10.18 2.36 9.62
C PHE A 130 10.68 3.27 10.76
N TYR A 131 9.77 3.97 11.45
CA TYR A 131 10.14 4.86 12.56
C TYR A 131 10.63 4.10 13.79
N ILE A 132 10.03 2.95 14.10
CA ILE A 132 10.48 2.08 15.20
C ILE A 132 11.92 1.65 14.93
N THR A 133 12.17 1.05 13.77
CA THR A 133 13.48 0.51 13.42
C THR A 133 14.53 1.62 13.31
N LEU A 134 14.18 2.78 12.75
CA LEU A 134 15.06 3.95 12.68
C LEU A 134 15.52 4.39 14.08
N SER A 135 14.60 4.39 15.06
CA SER A 135 14.89 4.80 16.43
C SER A 135 15.86 3.87 17.19
N GLU A 136 15.96 2.62 16.74
CA GLU A 136 16.79 1.58 17.35
C GLU A 136 18.21 1.51 16.75
N VAL A 137 18.53 2.32 15.75
CA VAL A 137 19.84 2.26 15.10
C VAL A 137 20.92 2.79 16.04
N GLU A 138 21.81 1.89 16.44
CA GLU A 138 22.96 2.21 17.29
C GLU A 138 24.06 2.90 16.49
N PHE A 139 24.82 3.75 17.18
CA PHE A 139 26.02 4.40 16.65
C PHE A 139 27.11 4.47 17.72
N HIS A 140 28.35 4.58 17.27
CA HIS A 140 29.49 4.82 18.14
C HIS A 140 30.07 6.20 17.82
N SER A 141 30.01 7.13 18.77
CA SER A 141 30.65 8.45 18.64
C SER A 141 32.09 8.40 19.17
N LEU A 142 33.00 9.06 18.47
CA LEU A 142 34.41 9.21 18.86
C LEU A 142 34.65 10.41 19.81
N GLY A 143 33.59 10.97 20.41
CA GLY A 143 33.72 11.93 21.53
C GLY A 143 33.72 13.42 21.15
N ASN A 144 33.35 13.76 19.90
CA ASN A 144 33.18 15.17 19.50
C ASN A 144 31.83 15.74 20.00
N LYS A 145 31.90 16.87 20.71
CA LYS A 145 30.74 17.70 21.03
C LYS A 145 30.30 18.42 19.75
N ASN A 146 29.14 18.08 19.22
CA ASN A 146 28.55 18.62 17.99
C ASN A 146 29.12 18.02 16.71
N ASP A 147 28.52 16.93 16.25
CA ASP A 147 28.95 16.22 15.05
C ASP A 147 27.76 15.66 14.27
N VAL A 148 27.96 15.44 12.97
CA VAL A 148 27.05 14.67 12.12
C VAL A 148 27.81 13.50 11.56
N ILE A 149 27.55 12.33 12.12
CA ILE A 149 28.18 11.07 11.70
C ILE A 149 27.17 10.21 10.94
N TRP A 150 27.64 9.17 10.26
CA TRP A 150 26.77 8.19 9.62
C TRP A 150 27.20 6.77 9.98
N THR A 151 26.24 5.85 9.96
CA THR A 151 26.49 4.41 10.18
C THR A 151 25.87 3.56 9.09
N THR A 152 26.53 2.45 8.80
CA THR A 152 26.02 1.35 7.96
C THR A 152 26.12 0.06 8.77
N SER A 153 24.99 -0.56 9.05
CA SER A 153 24.90 -1.78 9.86
C SER A 153 23.76 -2.68 9.36
N GLY A 154 23.62 -3.89 9.94
CA GLY A 154 22.45 -4.73 9.69
C GLY A 154 21.13 -4.04 10.08
N LYS A 155 21.12 -3.22 11.15
CA LYS A 155 19.98 -2.39 11.52
C LYS A 155 19.72 -1.30 10.47
N SER A 156 20.75 -0.66 9.92
CA SER A 156 20.59 0.29 8.81
C SER A 156 19.95 -0.38 7.59
N ALA A 157 20.42 -1.58 7.23
CA ALA A 157 19.84 -2.34 6.12
C ALA A 157 18.36 -2.70 6.36
N LEU A 158 18.00 -3.02 7.61
CA LEU A 158 16.60 -3.27 7.99
C LEU A 158 15.72 -2.02 7.82
N VAL A 159 16.20 -0.84 8.25
CA VAL A 159 15.46 0.43 8.05
C VAL A 159 15.19 0.68 6.57
N PHE A 160 16.21 0.53 5.72
CA PHE A 160 16.06 0.70 4.28
C PHE A 160 15.15 -0.37 3.66
N SER A 161 15.22 -1.62 4.12
CA SER A 161 14.32 -2.69 3.67
C SER A 161 12.86 -2.34 3.99
N THR A 162 12.57 -1.90 5.21
CA THR A 162 11.22 -1.49 5.62
C THR A 162 10.72 -0.29 4.81
N LEU A 163 11.57 0.72 4.58
CA LEU A 163 11.24 1.88 3.76
C LEU A 163 10.99 1.51 2.29
N ASN A 164 11.82 0.63 1.72
CA ASN A 164 11.66 0.15 0.35
C ASN A 164 10.36 -0.64 0.21
N ASN A 165 10.07 -1.53 1.16
CA ASN A 165 8.83 -2.31 1.19
C ASN A 165 7.61 -1.41 1.30
N TYR A 166 7.66 -0.33 2.09
CA TYR A 166 6.60 0.68 2.14
C TYR A 166 6.33 1.32 0.77
N ILE A 167 7.36 1.78 0.06
CA ILE A 167 7.20 2.40 -1.26
C ILE A 167 6.69 1.41 -2.31
N ILE A 168 7.23 0.19 -2.30
CA ILE A 168 6.82 -0.89 -3.21
C ILE A 168 5.36 -1.27 -2.94
N SER A 169 4.96 -1.41 -1.68
CA SER A 169 3.60 -1.81 -1.31
C SER A 169 2.57 -0.74 -1.69
N ILE A 170 2.90 0.55 -1.60
CA ILE A 170 2.03 1.62 -2.13
C ILE A 170 1.78 1.44 -3.62
N TYR A 171 2.84 1.24 -4.41
CA TYR A 171 2.67 1.05 -5.85
C TYR A 171 1.87 -0.23 -6.16
N SER A 172 2.05 -1.30 -5.39
CA SER A 172 1.23 -2.51 -5.52
C SER A 172 -0.26 -2.22 -5.27
N ILE A 173 -0.59 -1.34 -4.31
CA ILE A 173 -1.99 -0.89 -4.11
C ILE A 173 -2.49 -0.17 -5.36
N PHE A 174 -1.64 0.63 -6.01
CA PHE A 174 -2.02 1.30 -7.26
C PHE A 174 -2.33 0.29 -8.38
N ASP A 175 -1.52 -0.75 -8.53
CA ASP A 175 -1.77 -1.85 -9.48
C ASP A 175 -3.11 -2.56 -9.17
N LEU A 176 -3.34 -2.90 -7.90
CA LEU A 176 -4.57 -3.58 -7.47
C LEU A 176 -5.83 -2.72 -7.68
N LEU A 177 -5.80 -1.44 -7.32
CA LEU A 177 -6.93 -0.54 -7.54
C LEU A 177 -7.20 -0.29 -9.03
N THR A 178 -6.16 -0.29 -9.88
CA THR A 178 -6.38 -0.28 -11.34
C THR A 178 -7.10 -1.55 -11.80
N LYS A 179 -6.79 -2.72 -11.23
CA LYS A 179 -7.51 -3.95 -11.55
C LYS A 179 -8.98 -3.87 -11.14
N VAL A 180 -9.25 -3.44 -9.91
CA VAL A 180 -10.62 -3.24 -9.40
C VAL A 180 -11.41 -2.27 -10.29
N ALA A 181 -10.81 -1.12 -10.62
CA ALA A 181 -11.42 -0.14 -11.51
C ALA A 181 -11.78 -0.73 -12.88
N TYR A 182 -10.82 -1.44 -13.48
CA TYR A 182 -11.01 -2.03 -14.79
C TYR A 182 -12.09 -3.12 -14.79
N GLU A 183 -12.13 -3.95 -13.73
CA GLU A 183 -13.14 -5.00 -13.59
C GLU A 183 -14.54 -4.40 -13.44
N LEU A 184 -14.72 -3.36 -12.60
CA LEU A 184 -16.00 -2.69 -12.42
C LEU A 184 -16.50 -2.02 -13.72
N GLU A 185 -15.62 -1.36 -14.47
CA GLU A 185 -15.98 -0.74 -15.74
C GLU A 185 -16.44 -1.77 -16.79
N ASN A 186 -15.92 -2.99 -16.70
CA ASN A 186 -15.99 -4.03 -17.73
C ASN A 186 -16.43 -5.39 -17.17
N LEU A 187 -17.38 -5.46 -16.22
CA LEU A 187 -17.83 -6.74 -15.67
C LEU A 187 -18.29 -7.73 -16.75
N ASN A 188 -18.03 -9.02 -16.51
CA ASN A 188 -18.61 -10.09 -17.31
C ASN A 188 -20.13 -10.17 -17.10
N ASP A 189 -20.82 -10.44 -18.20
CA ASP A 189 -22.27 -10.55 -18.34
C ASP A 189 -22.69 -11.94 -18.87
N GLU A 190 -21.76 -12.74 -19.39
CA GLU A 190 -21.98 -14.10 -19.86
C GLU A 190 -21.42 -15.14 -18.87
N PHE A 191 -22.28 -16.00 -18.33
CA PHE A 191 -21.95 -16.98 -17.29
C PHE A 191 -22.25 -18.43 -17.67
N SER A 192 -22.42 -18.71 -18.97
CA SER A 192 -22.52 -20.08 -19.50
C SER A 192 -21.30 -20.94 -19.17
N LYS A 193 -20.16 -20.29 -18.86
CA LYS A 193 -18.93 -20.88 -18.32
C LYS A 193 -18.34 -19.94 -17.28
N TYR A 194 -17.51 -20.46 -16.38
CA TYR A 194 -16.71 -19.65 -15.46
C TYR A 194 -15.77 -18.69 -16.22
N PRO A 195 -15.98 -17.35 -16.14
CA PRO A 195 -15.21 -16.39 -16.92
C PRO A 195 -13.90 -16.01 -16.23
N LYS A 196 -12.94 -15.51 -17.02
CA LYS A 196 -11.72 -14.88 -16.49
C LYS A 196 -12.00 -13.42 -16.13
N LEU A 197 -11.34 -12.92 -15.08
CA LEU A 197 -11.26 -11.49 -14.78
C LEU A 197 -10.76 -10.69 -15.99
N ARG A 198 -11.47 -9.63 -16.37
CA ARG A 198 -11.05 -8.73 -17.46
C ARG A 198 -9.83 -7.89 -17.07
N SER A 199 -9.59 -7.75 -15.77
CA SER A 199 -8.48 -7.02 -15.16
C SER A 199 -7.19 -7.82 -14.97
N LEU A 200 -7.16 -9.12 -15.30
CA LEU A 200 -6.07 -10.05 -14.93
C LEU A 200 -4.65 -9.50 -15.21
N ASN A 201 -4.45 -8.93 -16.41
CA ASN A 201 -3.16 -8.44 -16.90
C ASN A 201 -3.02 -6.91 -16.82
N LYS A 202 -3.87 -6.23 -16.03
CA LYS A 202 -3.81 -4.77 -15.89
C LYS A 202 -2.87 -4.37 -14.76
N LEU A 203 -2.09 -3.33 -15.02
CA LEU A 203 -1.21 -2.67 -14.06
C LEU A 203 -1.53 -1.19 -14.00
N TYR A 204 -0.96 -0.46 -13.06
CA TYR A 204 -1.20 0.97 -12.85
C TYR A 204 -0.97 1.82 -14.10
N GLY A 205 -0.01 1.44 -14.95
CA GLY A 205 0.24 2.10 -16.24
C GLY A 205 -0.94 2.00 -17.24
N ASP A 206 -1.85 1.06 -17.03
CA ASP A 206 -3.09 0.91 -17.80
C ASP A 206 -4.22 1.84 -17.33
N LYS A 207 -4.01 2.67 -16.30
CA LYS A 207 -5.02 3.64 -15.83
C LYS A 207 -5.59 4.53 -16.94
N LYS A 208 -4.81 4.79 -17.99
CA LYS A 208 -5.24 5.53 -19.19
C LYS A 208 -6.36 4.86 -20.00
N LYS A 209 -6.65 3.58 -19.72
CA LYS A 209 -7.74 2.80 -20.34
C LYS A 209 -9.02 2.84 -19.49
N LEU A 210 -8.99 3.50 -18.33
CA LEU A 210 -10.17 3.73 -17.50
C LEU A 210 -10.92 4.93 -18.05
N GLU A 211 -12.23 4.80 -18.22
CA GLU A 211 -13.06 5.81 -18.90
C GLU A 211 -14.15 6.40 -18.01
N LYS A 212 -14.59 5.68 -16.98
CA LYS A 212 -15.79 6.02 -16.20
C LYS A 212 -15.48 6.66 -14.84
N ILE A 213 -14.27 6.48 -14.31
CA ILE A 213 -13.87 7.08 -13.03
C ILE A 213 -13.31 8.50 -13.16
N ASP A 214 -13.76 9.41 -12.31
CA ASP A 214 -13.18 10.76 -12.18
C ASP A 214 -11.86 10.74 -11.39
N PHE A 215 -10.76 11.05 -12.07
CA PHE A 215 -9.42 10.97 -11.49
C PHE A 215 -9.13 12.03 -10.41
N ARG A 216 -9.89 13.13 -10.31
CA ARG A 216 -9.55 14.24 -9.40
C ARG A 216 -9.41 13.80 -7.94
N GLY A 217 -8.27 14.09 -7.31
CA GLY A 217 -7.97 13.70 -5.93
C GLY A 217 -7.84 12.18 -5.69
N THR A 218 -7.73 11.37 -6.74
CA THR A 218 -7.52 9.91 -6.64
C THR A 218 -6.04 9.56 -6.79
N ILE A 219 -5.72 8.27 -6.70
CA ILE A 219 -4.40 7.77 -7.09
C ILE A 219 -4.17 7.75 -8.61
N PHE A 220 -5.22 7.94 -9.42
CA PHE A 220 -5.10 7.99 -10.88
C PHE A 220 -4.72 9.38 -11.39
N GLU A 221 -4.97 10.42 -10.59
CA GLU A 221 -4.57 11.80 -10.85
C GLU A 221 -3.08 11.93 -11.09
N ASP A 222 -2.70 12.78 -12.03
CA ASP A 222 -1.30 13.14 -12.26
C ASP A 222 -0.86 14.26 -11.32
N CYS A 223 -0.47 13.92 -10.09
CA CYS A 223 -0.03 14.86 -9.07
C CYS A 223 1.40 14.57 -8.55
N ILE A 224 1.96 15.50 -7.78
CA ILE A 224 3.32 15.40 -7.23
C ILE A 224 3.49 14.15 -6.37
N THR A 225 2.59 13.90 -5.42
CA THR A 225 2.60 12.73 -4.54
C THR A 225 2.68 11.40 -5.30
N VAL A 226 1.78 11.22 -6.26
CA VAL A 226 1.70 10.01 -7.09
C VAL A 226 2.98 9.86 -7.93
N LYS A 227 3.44 10.95 -8.57
CA LYS A 227 4.70 10.96 -9.33
C LYS A 227 5.89 10.57 -8.46
N THR A 228 5.99 11.10 -7.24
CA THR A 228 7.08 10.78 -6.30
C THR A 228 7.10 9.29 -5.99
N ILE A 229 5.97 8.67 -5.65
CA ILE A 229 5.89 7.22 -5.40
C ILE A 229 6.28 6.40 -6.63
N VAL A 230 5.73 6.74 -7.80
CA VAL A 230 6.03 6.05 -9.07
C VAL A 230 7.53 6.09 -9.37
N ASN A 231 8.15 7.27 -9.22
CA ASN A 231 9.56 7.46 -9.50
C ASN A 231 10.46 6.79 -8.47
N LEU A 232 10.15 6.88 -7.17
CA LEU A 232 10.88 6.17 -6.12
C LEU A 232 10.81 4.66 -6.33
N ARG A 233 9.61 4.10 -6.58
CA ARG A 233 9.45 2.68 -6.87
C ARG A 233 10.24 2.25 -8.10
N ASN A 234 10.23 3.04 -9.18
CA ASN A 234 11.01 2.73 -10.37
C ASN A 234 12.52 2.75 -10.09
N GLU A 235 13.01 3.69 -9.29
CA GLU A 235 14.42 3.72 -8.87
C GLU A 235 14.78 2.48 -8.05
N LEU A 236 13.93 2.08 -7.09
CA LEU A 236 14.16 0.88 -6.26
C LEU A 236 14.16 -0.41 -7.08
N ILE A 237 13.20 -0.58 -7.98
CA ILE A 237 13.04 -1.82 -8.75
C ILE A 237 14.07 -1.94 -9.88
N HIS A 238 14.38 -0.83 -10.57
CA HIS A 238 15.26 -0.87 -11.74
C HIS A 238 16.72 -0.54 -11.44
N ASN A 239 17.00 0.23 -10.38
CA ASN A 239 18.34 0.68 -10.01
C ASN A 239 18.77 0.24 -8.59
N GLY A 240 17.97 -0.63 -7.95
CA GLY A 240 18.29 -1.37 -6.72
C GLY A 240 18.17 -0.60 -5.41
N SER A 241 18.41 0.72 -5.42
CA SER A 241 18.32 1.60 -4.25
C SER A 241 18.42 3.06 -4.71
N TRP A 242 17.82 4.02 -4.01
CA TRP A 242 18.09 5.44 -4.27
C TRP A 242 19.33 5.98 -3.52
N GLU A 243 19.92 5.18 -2.64
CA GLU A 243 21.16 5.49 -1.93
C GLU A 243 22.16 4.35 -2.17
N GLN A 244 23.38 4.70 -2.57
CA GLN A 244 24.42 3.73 -2.91
C GLN A 244 24.92 2.97 -1.68
N HIS A 245 25.01 3.67 -0.55
CA HIS A 245 25.38 3.08 0.74
C HIS A 245 24.28 3.38 1.74
N GLN A 246 23.50 2.37 2.13
CA GLN A 246 22.38 2.46 3.06
C GLN A 246 22.80 2.97 4.44
N LYS A 247 22.99 4.27 4.52
CA LYS A 247 23.56 4.99 5.66
C LYS A 247 22.46 5.75 6.39
N ILE A 248 22.57 5.75 7.70
CA ILE A 248 21.74 6.55 8.59
C ILE A 248 22.64 7.61 9.21
N PHE A 249 22.22 8.86 9.11
CA PHE A 249 22.92 9.97 9.72
C PHE A 249 22.47 10.15 11.16
N HIS A 250 23.40 10.53 12.03
CA HIS A 250 23.18 10.79 13.45
C HIS A 250 23.67 12.20 13.75
N VAL A 251 22.77 13.05 14.26
CA VAL A 251 23.12 14.40 14.71
C VAL A 251 23.34 14.36 16.21
N ILE A 252 24.54 14.74 16.62
CA ILE A 252 24.93 14.83 18.03
C ILE A 252 25.04 16.30 18.37
N LYS A 253 24.39 16.74 19.45
CA LYS A 253 24.55 18.08 20.02
C LYS A 253 24.83 17.94 21.50
N GLU A 254 25.86 18.62 22.00
CA GLU A 254 26.23 18.59 23.42
C GLU A 254 26.40 17.16 23.99
N ASN A 255 26.93 16.24 23.17
CA ASN A 255 27.07 14.79 23.44
C ASN A 255 25.75 13.98 23.51
N GLU A 256 24.62 14.58 23.19
CA GLU A 256 23.34 13.89 23.09
C GLU A 256 22.94 13.67 21.64
N LEU A 257 22.36 12.49 21.36
CA LEU A 257 21.76 12.22 20.06
C LEU A 257 20.44 12.98 19.97
N VAL A 258 20.36 13.93 19.03
CA VAL A 258 19.14 14.74 18.83
C VAL A 258 18.37 14.34 17.57
N GLU A 259 18.98 13.57 16.68
CA GLU A 259 18.34 13.17 15.43
C GLU A 259 18.99 11.94 14.79
N ARG A 260 18.16 11.09 14.18
CA ARG A 260 18.53 10.12 13.14
C ARG A 260 17.74 10.39 11.87
N PHE A 261 18.41 10.39 10.73
CA PHE A 261 17.72 10.64 9.46
C PHE A 261 18.33 9.91 8.28
N ILE A 262 17.53 9.81 7.23
CA ILE A 262 17.94 9.34 5.91
C ILE A 262 17.70 10.47 4.91
N LEU A 263 18.71 10.79 4.11
CA LEU A 263 18.54 11.75 3.03
C LEU A 263 17.70 11.16 1.91
N GLN A 264 16.77 11.95 1.38
CA GLN A 264 16.07 11.62 0.14
C GLN A 264 16.75 12.34 -1.04
N PRO A 265 16.73 11.75 -2.25
CA PRO A 265 17.18 12.45 -3.45
C PRO A 265 16.41 13.76 -3.67
N ASP A 266 17.04 14.70 -4.37
CA ASP A 266 16.41 15.94 -4.80
C ASP A 266 15.29 15.64 -5.83
N PHE A 267 14.15 16.34 -5.69
CA PHE A 267 12.99 16.22 -6.57
C PHE A 267 12.57 17.55 -7.17
N THR A 268 12.26 17.55 -8.46
CA THR A 268 11.57 18.65 -9.15
C THR A 268 10.21 18.16 -9.67
N ASN A 269 9.12 18.73 -9.15
CA ASN A 269 7.74 18.40 -9.54
C ASN A 269 7.43 16.88 -9.46
N GLY A 270 7.93 16.21 -8.42
CA GLY A 270 7.74 14.77 -8.18
C GLY A 270 8.64 13.87 -9.02
N ASN A 271 9.57 14.42 -9.80
CA ASN A 271 10.59 13.66 -10.53
C ASN A 271 11.94 13.75 -9.84
N ILE A 272 12.64 12.62 -9.78
CA ILE A 272 14.01 12.57 -9.27
C ILE A 272 14.93 13.39 -10.19
N ASP A 273 15.66 14.34 -9.63
CA ASP A 273 16.58 15.19 -10.36
C ASP A 273 17.71 14.36 -11.00
N LYS A 274 17.99 14.61 -12.27
CA LYS A 274 18.97 13.83 -13.04
C LYS A 274 19.78 14.65 -14.02
N VAL A 275 21.03 14.24 -14.19
CA VAL A 275 21.93 14.70 -15.25
C VAL A 275 22.54 13.47 -15.91
N VAL A 276 22.14 13.21 -17.16
CA VAL A 276 22.56 12.02 -17.94
C VAL A 276 22.27 10.73 -17.15
N ASN A 277 23.30 10.11 -16.56
CA ASN A 277 23.21 8.84 -15.82
C ASN A 277 23.13 9.04 -14.29
N ARG A 278 23.37 10.25 -13.76
CA ARG A 278 23.35 10.53 -12.33
C ARG A 278 21.98 11.02 -11.90
N LYS A 279 21.38 10.39 -10.88
CA LYS A 279 19.99 10.62 -10.43
C LYS A 279 19.83 10.74 -8.90
N ARG A 280 20.92 10.90 -8.15
CA ARG A 280 20.93 10.83 -6.68
C ARG A 280 21.65 12.05 -6.11
N PHE A 281 21.09 13.21 -6.40
CA PHE A 281 21.54 14.48 -5.83
C PHE A 281 20.87 14.68 -4.48
N PHE A 282 21.56 15.32 -3.53
CA PHE A 282 21.10 15.50 -2.15
C PHE A 282 21.34 16.94 -1.67
N SER A 283 21.38 17.88 -2.60
CA SER A 283 21.75 19.27 -2.34
C SER A 283 20.72 20.00 -1.47
N ALA A 284 19.45 19.61 -1.55
CA ALA A 284 18.40 20.16 -0.71
C ALA A 284 18.48 19.70 0.75
N SER A 285 19.30 18.68 1.06
CA SER A 285 19.40 18.07 2.40
C SER A 285 18.06 17.61 2.97
N SER A 286 17.09 17.30 2.11
CA SER A 286 15.76 16.84 2.52
C SER A 286 15.85 15.46 3.16
N LYS A 287 15.06 15.24 4.21
CA LYS A 287 15.08 14.01 5.00
C LYS A 287 13.80 13.23 4.80
N ILE A 288 13.91 11.97 4.39
CA ILE A 288 12.72 11.16 4.07
C ILE A 288 11.82 10.99 5.30
N ASN A 289 12.38 10.87 6.50
CA ASN A 289 11.64 10.71 7.74
C ASN A 289 10.81 11.95 8.14
N GLU A 290 11.13 13.13 7.61
CA GLU A 290 10.33 14.35 7.80
C GLU A 290 9.19 14.43 6.76
N GLU A 291 9.43 13.97 5.53
CA GLU A 291 8.48 14.02 4.41
C GLU A 291 7.45 12.88 4.42
N LEU A 292 7.86 11.70 4.90
CA LEU A 292 7.07 10.47 4.84
C LEU A 292 5.68 10.59 5.46
N PRO A 293 5.45 11.28 6.60
CA PRO A 293 4.11 11.40 7.18
C PRO A 293 3.15 12.17 6.27
N PHE A 294 3.62 13.25 5.64
CA PHE A 294 2.80 14.03 4.71
C PHE A 294 2.46 13.21 3.47
N LEU A 295 3.46 12.53 2.91
CA LEU A 295 3.29 11.62 1.78
C LEU A 295 2.30 10.50 2.12
N HIS A 296 2.43 9.91 3.31
CA HIS A 296 1.59 8.82 3.78
C HIS A 296 0.12 9.24 3.90
N ILE A 297 -0.16 10.35 4.59
CA ILE A 297 -1.52 10.84 4.80
C ILE A 297 -2.18 11.26 3.48
N ASP A 298 -1.47 11.96 2.58
CA ASP A 298 -2.03 12.32 1.26
C ASP A 298 -2.36 11.07 0.42
N ILE A 299 -1.51 10.04 0.47
CA ILE A 299 -1.79 8.76 -0.19
C ILE A 299 -3.03 8.10 0.40
N LEU A 300 -3.16 8.01 1.72
CA LEU A 300 -4.36 7.43 2.35
C LEU A 300 -5.63 8.21 1.95
N GLN A 301 -5.58 9.54 1.91
CA GLN A 301 -6.69 10.36 1.45
C GLN A 301 -7.07 10.07 -0.01
N ARG A 302 -6.07 9.94 -0.88
CA ARG A 302 -6.27 9.57 -2.29
C ARG A 302 -6.82 8.17 -2.44
N LEU A 303 -6.35 7.20 -1.65
CA LEU A 303 -6.88 5.84 -1.64
C LEU A 303 -8.35 5.82 -1.25
N ASN A 304 -8.68 6.48 -0.13
CA ASN A 304 -10.06 6.60 0.34
C ASN A 304 -10.97 7.21 -0.74
N ASN A 305 -10.54 8.31 -1.36
CA ASN A 305 -11.30 8.95 -2.42
C ASN A 305 -11.39 8.08 -3.69
N THR A 306 -10.33 7.33 -4.03
CA THR A 306 -10.36 6.40 -5.16
C THR A 306 -11.41 5.33 -4.95
N ILE A 307 -11.37 4.63 -3.81
CA ILE A 307 -12.30 3.56 -3.43
C ILE A 307 -13.73 4.10 -3.40
N SER A 308 -13.96 5.25 -2.76
CA SER A 308 -15.27 5.89 -2.72
C SER A 308 -15.81 6.22 -4.13
N LYS A 309 -14.96 6.64 -5.07
CA LYS A 309 -15.38 6.92 -6.44
C LYS A 309 -15.61 5.66 -7.28
N LEU A 310 -14.91 4.57 -6.99
CA LEU A 310 -15.12 3.28 -7.67
C LEU A 310 -16.56 2.77 -7.50
N LYS A 311 -17.22 3.10 -6.38
CA LYS A 311 -18.64 2.78 -6.14
C LYS A 311 -19.61 3.43 -7.13
N LYS A 312 -19.16 4.39 -7.95
CA LYS A 312 -19.99 5.18 -8.88
C LYS A 312 -19.63 4.94 -10.36
N VAL A 313 -18.87 3.88 -10.64
CA VAL A 313 -18.26 3.62 -11.95
C VAL A 313 -19.20 2.91 -12.93
N ARG A 314 -20.39 2.51 -12.49
CA ARG A 314 -21.45 1.99 -13.35
C ARG A 314 -22.74 2.79 -13.25
#